data_AF-A0A3E5EBL6-F1
#
_entry.id   AF-A0A3E5EBL6-F1
#
_cell.length_a   1.000
_cell.length_b   1.000
_cell.length_c   1.000
_cell.angle_alpha   90.00
_cell.angle_beta   90.00
_cell.angle_gamma   90.00
#
_symmetry.space_group_name_H-M   'P 1'
#
loop_
_entity.id
_entity.type
_entity.pdbx_description
1 polymer ?
#
loop_
_entity_poly.entity_id
_entity_poly.type
_entity_poly.pdbx_seq_one_letter_code
_entity_poly.pdbx_strand_id
1 'polypeptide(L)' 'MHCKNGVFGGFFFEDYIEERAVEIAHYIIETKATVRQTAKKFGISKSTVHMEVTI' A
#
# COMPACT_ATOMS: atom_id res chain seq x y z
N MET A 1 25.22 -12.17 16.22
CA MET A 1 25.67 -11.34 15.07
C MET A 1 24.62 -10.27 14.84
N HIS A 2 25.06 -9.03 14.78
CA HIS A 2 24.31 -7.80 14.98
C HIS A 2 23.07 -7.63 14.10
N CYS A 3 21.95 -7.26 14.73
CA CYS A 3 20.83 -6.55 14.11
C CYS A 3 21.37 -5.27 13.45
N LYS A 4 21.17 -5.11 12.14
CA LYS A 4 21.41 -3.84 11.46
C LYS A 4 20.07 -3.22 11.07
N ASN A 5 19.63 -2.28 11.90
CA ASN A 5 18.83 -1.17 11.43
C ASN A 5 19.70 -0.36 10.46
N GLY A 6 19.24 -0.18 9.22
CA GLY A 6 19.88 0.63 8.20
C GLY A 6 18.83 1.53 7.56
N VAL A 7 18.61 2.69 8.16
CA VAL A 7 17.80 3.79 7.61
C VAL A 7 18.55 4.36 6.41
N PHE A 8 18.14 4.01 5.19
CA PHE A 8 18.59 4.67 3.96
C PHE A 8 17.48 4.59 2.90
N GLY A 9 16.71 5.68 2.73
CA GLY A 9 15.75 5.80 1.61
C GLY A 9 14.53 6.72 1.81
N GLY A 10 14.51 7.64 2.79
CA GLY A 10 13.30 8.39 3.17
C GLY A 10 12.91 9.62 2.34
N PHE A 11 13.07 9.61 1.01
CA PHE A 11 12.54 10.72 0.17
C PHE A 11 11.86 10.27 -1.13
N PHE A 12 12.19 9.09 -1.68
CA PHE A 12 11.52 8.53 -2.88
C PHE A 12 10.48 7.44 -2.54
N PHE A 13 10.41 7.01 -1.28
CA PHE A 13 9.52 5.92 -0.85
C PHE A 13 8.12 6.41 -0.50
N GLU A 14 8.01 7.62 0.05
CA GLU A 14 6.72 8.25 0.38
C GLU A 14 5.89 8.46 -0.89
N ASP A 15 6.48 9.01 -1.97
CA ASP A 15 5.79 9.23 -3.24
C ASP A 15 5.29 7.91 -3.86
N TYR A 16 6.05 6.82 -3.72
CA TYR A 16 5.68 5.48 -4.22
C TYR A 16 4.51 4.87 -3.42
N ILE A 17 4.44 5.13 -2.11
CA ILE A 17 3.33 4.69 -1.27
C ILE A 17 2.07 5.52 -1.57
N GLU A 18 2.21 6.83 -1.75
CA GLU A 18 1.10 7.72 -2.08
C GLU A 18 0.48 7.38 -3.45
N GLU A 19 1.30 7.20 -4.49
CA GLU A 19 0.82 6.84 -5.83
C GLU A 19 0.01 5.53 -5.79
N ARG A 20 0.53 4.53 -5.08
CA ARG A 20 -0.14 3.22 -4.90
C ARG A 20 -1.44 3.33 -4.10
N ALA A 21 -1.48 4.14 -3.05
CA ALA A 21 -2.67 4.36 -2.24
C ALA A 21 -3.78 5.04 -3.07
N VAL A 22 -3.41 6.02 -3.90
CA VAL A 22 -4.32 6.71 -4.82
C VAL A 22 -4.87 5.73 -5.86
N GLU A 23 -4.03 4.92 -6.50
CA GLU A 23 -4.46 3.89 -7.45
C GLU A 23 -5.47 2.90 -6.83
N ILE A 24 -5.18 2.43 -5.61
CA ILE A 24 -6.05 1.51 -4.86
C ILE A 24 -7.40 2.18 -4.54
N ALA A 25 -7.39 3.44 -4.10
CA ALA A 25 -8.59 4.20 -3.80
C ALA A 25 -9.46 4.41 -5.04
N HIS A 26 -8.85 4.81 -6.17
CA HIS A 26 -9.53 4.95 -7.45
C HIS A 26 -10.17 3.64 -7.90
N TYR A 27 -9.42 2.53 -7.84
CA TYR A 27 -9.93 1.21 -8.20
C TYR A 27 -11.13 0.81 -7.34
N ILE A 28 -11.05 1.01 -6.02
CA ILE A 28 -12.14 0.70 -5.08
C ILE A 28 -13.39 1.52 -5.40
N ILE A 29 -13.25 2.82 -5.69
CA ILE A 29 -14.39 3.69 -6.00
C ILE A 29 -15.01 3.32 -7.35
N GLU A 30 -14.20 3.14 -8.39
CA GLU A 30 -14.65 2.87 -9.75
C GLU A 30 -15.35 1.51 -9.86
N THR A 31 -14.77 0.47 -9.25
CA THR A 31 -15.31 -0.89 -9.33
C THR A 31 -16.21 -1.27 -8.16
N LYS A 32 -16.36 -0.40 -7.16
CA LYS A 32 -16.99 -0.71 -5.86
C LYS A 32 -16.41 -1.98 -5.23
N ALA A 33 -15.12 -2.25 -5.49
CA ALA A 33 -14.45 -3.45 -5.00
C ALA A 33 -14.21 -3.36 -3.49
N THR A 34 -14.39 -4.49 -2.81
CA THR A 34 -14.03 -4.58 -1.39
C THR A 34 -12.53 -4.68 -1.21
N VAL A 35 -12.01 -4.22 -0.06
CA VAL A 35 -10.59 -4.31 0.34
C VAL A 35 -9.99 -5.71 0.07
N ARG A 36 -10.76 -6.79 0.29
CA ARG A 36 -10.30 -8.17 0.07
C ARG A 36 -10.13 -8.50 -1.42
N GLN A 37 -10.99 -7.96 -2.28
CA GLN A 37 -10.88 -8.13 -3.73
C GLN A 37 -9.70 -7.33 -4.27
N THR A 38 -9.50 -6.11 -3.77
CA THR A 38 -8.35 -5.26 -4.11
C THR A 38 -7.04 -5.92 -3.67
N ALA A 39 -6.95 -6.43 -2.44
CA ALA A 39 -5.79 -7.20 -1.97
C ALA A 39 -5.43 -8.37 -2.91
N LYS A 40 -6.44 -9.13 -3.35
CA LYS A 40 -6.26 -10.24 -4.29
C LYS A 40 -5.84 -9.78 -5.69
N LYS A 41 -6.34 -8.63 -6.15
CA LYS A 41 -6.03 -8.04 -7.47
C LYS A 41 -4.60 -7.50 -7.54
N PHE A 42 -4.18 -6.80 -6.48
CA PHE A 42 -2.86 -6.15 -6.40
C PHE A 42 -1.77 -7.06 -5.79
N GLY A 43 -2.12 -8.31 -5.45
CA GLY A 43 -1.17 -9.30 -4.93
C GLY A 43 -0.58 -8.92 -3.56
N ILE A 44 -1.25 -8.05 -2.82
CA ILE A 44 -0.80 -7.55 -1.52
C ILE A 44 -1.64 -8.11 -0.39
N SER A 45 -1.06 -8.13 0.81
CA SER A 45 -1.75 -8.64 1.99
C SER A 45 -2.91 -7.71 2.37
N LYS A 46 -3.98 -8.27 2.94
CA LYS A 46 -5.11 -7.49 3.47
C LYS A 46 -4.62 -6.41 4.47
N SER A 47 -3.60 -6.71 5.27
CA SER A 47 -3.00 -5.77 6.22
C SER A 47 -2.31 -4.59 5.52
N THR A 48 -1.64 -4.85 4.39
CA THR A 48 -1.00 -3.81 3.56
C THR A 48 -2.06 -2.87 2.99
N VAL A 49 -3.15 -3.40 2.44
CA VAL A 49 -4.26 -2.57 1.94
C VAL A 49 -4.90 -1.75 3.08
N HIS A 50 -5.04 -2.33 4.28
CA HIS A 50 -5.54 -1.56 5.43
C HIS A 50 -4.58 -0.45 5.85
N MET A 51 -3.26 -0.68 5.89
CA MET A 51 -2.30 0.39 6.20
C MET A 51 -2.28 1.48 5.13
N GLU A 52 -2.45 1.14 3.86
CA GLU A 52 -2.47 2.11 2.75
C GLU A 52 -3.78 2.89 2.64
N VAL A 53 -4.92 2.33 3.09
CA VAL A 53 -6.25 2.99 3.05
C VAL A 53 -6.60 3.68 4.37
N THR A 54 -6.06 3.20 5.50
CA THR A 54 -6.28 3.80 6.82
C THR A 54 -5.20 4.84 7.07
N ILE A 55 -5.38 6.02 6.48
CA ILE A 55 -4.74 7.26 6.95
C ILE A 55 -5.23 7.62 8.35
#